data_AF-A0A920UHF2-F1
#
_entry.id   AF-A0A920UHF2-F1
#
_cell.length_a   1.000
_cell.length_b   1.000
_cell.length_c   1.000
_cell.angle_alpha   90.00
_cell.angle_beta   90.00
_cell.angle_gamma   90.00
#
_symmetry.space_group_name_H-M   'P 1'
#
loop_
_entity.id
_entity.type
_entity.pdbx_description
1 polymer ?
#
loop_
_entity_poly.entity_id
_entity_poly.type
_entity_poly.pdbx_seq_one_letter_code
_entity_poly.pdbx_strand_id
1 'polypeptide(L)'
;MPESLRQLVGKSIKIPGFAVPLEGDDGFEYTQEFLLVPYFGACIHVPPPPPNQVIHVILDEPVHFEVISFAIWITGILEIGDYFLEGGSDDYGQMRYDTETSYLMRGLSVEEYD
;
A
#
# COMPACT_ATOMS: atom_id res chain seq x y z
N MET A 1 2.00 -6.38 -19.97
CA MET A 1 0.96 -5.46 -19.45
C MET A 1 -0.22 -5.35 -20.42
N PRO A 2 -1.46 -5.70 -19.97
CA PRO A 2 -2.71 -5.54 -20.73
C PRO A 2 -3.00 -4.07 -21.10
N GLU A 3 -3.71 -3.84 -22.20
CA GLU A 3 -4.06 -2.49 -22.67
C GLU A 3 -4.98 -1.74 -21.70
N SER A 4 -5.95 -2.44 -21.11
CA SER A 4 -6.85 -1.87 -20.09
C SER A 4 -6.10 -1.28 -18.90
N LEU A 5 -4.99 -1.91 -18.51
CA LEU A 5 -4.15 -1.45 -17.41
C LEU A 5 -3.30 -0.23 -17.82
N ARG A 6 -2.82 -0.16 -19.07
CA ARG A 6 -2.10 1.01 -19.60
C ARG A 6 -2.96 2.26 -19.57
N GLN A 7 -4.25 2.13 -19.83
CA GLN A 7 -5.18 3.27 -19.86
C GLN A 7 -5.41 3.91 -18.49
N LEU A 8 -5.08 3.20 -17.40
CA LEU A 8 -5.17 3.71 -16.04
C LEU A 8 -3.91 4.47 -15.58
N VAL A 9 -2.78 4.29 -16.26
CA VAL A 9 -1.53 4.96 -15.90
C VAL A 9 -1.68 6.47 -16.02
N GLY A 10 -1.26 7.20 -14.98
CA GLY A 10 -1.39 8.65 -14.91
C GLY A 10 -2.82 9.15 -14.73
N LYS A 11 -3.80 8.26 -14.55
CA LYS A 11 -5.18 8.62 -14.19
C LYS A 11 -5.38 8.54 -12.70
N SER A 12 -6.27 9.40 -12.20
CA SER A 12 -6.83 9.26 -10.86
C SER A 12 -7.78 8.08 -10.86
N ILE A 13 -7.46 7.06 -10.06
CA ILE A 13 -8.26 5.84 -9.90
C ILE A 13 -8.60 5.64 -8.43
N LYS A 14 -9.74 4.99 -8.15
CA LYS A 14 -10.16 4.58 -6.81
C LYS A 14 -10.10 3.07 -6.71
N ILE A 15 -9.40 2.55 -5.72
CA ILE A 15 -9.17 1.10 -5.52
C ILE A 15 -9.34 0.73 -4.04
N PRO A 16 -9.97 -0.40 -3.73
CA PRO A 16 -10.08 -0.85 -2.35
C PRO A 16 -8.96 -1.79 -1.97
N GLY A 17 -8.68 -1.86 -0.67
CA GLY A 17 -7.77 -2.85 -0.12
C GLY A 17 -7.58 -2.70 1.37
N PHE A 18 -6.56 -3.37 1.89
CA PHE A 18 -6.12 -3.28 3.27
C PHE A 18 -4.73 -2.68 3.32
N ALA A 19 -4.45 -1.82 4.28
CA ALA A 19 -3.13 -1.25 4.45
C ALA A 19 -2.21 -2.19 5.27
N VAL A 20 -0.96 -2.29 4.83
CA VAL A 20 0.15 -2.79 5.63
C VAL A 20 1.07 -1.59 5.85
N PRO A 21 0.98 -0.93 7.03
CA PRO A 21 1.81 0.24 7.34
C PRO A 21 3.29 -0.09 7.22
N LEU A 22 4.05 0.78 6.54
CA LEU A 22 5.50 0.77 6.64
C LEU A 22 5.89 1.64 7.84
N GLU A 23 6.94 1.23 8.55
CA GLU A 23 7.35 1.87 9.82
C GLU A 23 7.73 3.35 9.55
N GLY A 24 7.11 4.28 10.28
CA GLY A 24 7.39 5.73 10.17
C GLY A 24 8.27 6.24 11.31
N ASP A 25 8.89 7.41 11.13
CA ASP A 25 9.88 7.98 12.06
C ASP A 25 9.33 8.31 13.47
N ASP A 26 8.00 8.51 13.61
CA ASP A 26 7.32 8.96 14.85
C ASP A 26 6.37 7.91 15.46
N GLY A 27 6.47 6.64 15.04
CA GLY A 27 5.57 5.55 15.46
C GLY A 27 4.35 5.37 14.56
N PHE A 28 3.35 4.60 15.03
CA PHE A 28 2.17 4.20 14.23
C PHE A 28 0.94 5.08 14.43
N GLU A 29 1.03 6.30 14.95
CA GLU A 29 -0.16 7.16 15.12
C GLU A 29 -0.66 7.69 13.77
N TYR A 30 0.28 8.06 12.90
CA TYR A 30 0.03 8.55 11.55
C TYR A 30 0.96 7.85 10.56
N THR A 31 0.47 7.57 9.35
CA THR A 31 1.32 7.05 8.28
C THR A 31 1.05 7.74 6.96
N GLN A 32 2.11 7.95 6.20
CA GLN A 32 2.09 8.49 4.83
C GLN A 32 2.45 7.42 3.80
N GLU A 33 2.91 6.25 4.23
CA GLU A 33 3.50 5.24 3.36
C GLU A 33 3.14 3.83 3.83
N PHE A 34 2.54 3.05 2.93
CA PHE A 34 2.08 1.69 3.23
C PHE A 34 1.95 0.85 1.97
N LEU A 35 1.77 -0.45 2.14
CA LEU A 35 1.37 -1.34 1.05
C LEU A 35 -0.15 -1.52 1.07
N LEU A 36 -0.80 -1.37 -0.08
CA LEU A 36 -2.18 -1.78 -0.25
C LEU A 36 -2.22 -3.22 -0.77
N VAL A 37 -2.95 -4.08 -0.08
CA VAL A 37 -3.05 -5.52 -0.36
C VAL A 37 -4.53 -5.96 -0.47
N PRO A 38 -4.84 -7.06 -1.18
CA PRO A 38 -6.21 -7.45 -1.48
C PRO A 38 -6.92 -8.20 -0.34
N TYR A 39 -6.23 -8.58 0.72
CA TYR A 39 -6.82 -9.27 1.87
C TYR A 39 -6.15 -8.88 3.18
N PHE A 40 -6.92 -8.92 4.26
CA PHE A 40 -6.46 -8.63 5.61
C PHE A 40 -5.37 -9.63 6.05
N GLY A 41 -4.32 -9.13 6.69
CA GLY A 41 -3.22 -9.96 7.17
C GLY A 41 -2.32 -10.51 6.05
N ALA A 42 -2.27 -9.86 4.88
CA ALA A 42 -1.16 -10.09 3.97
C ALA A 42 0.16 -9.57 4.59
N CYS A 43 1.29 -10.10 4.14
CA CYS A 43 2.65 -9.72 4.57
C CYS A 43 3.02 -10.03 6.04
N ILE A 44 2.08 -10.43 6.90
CA ILE A 44 2.36 -10.96 8.26
C ILE A 44 2.68 -12.46 8.27
N HIS A 45 2.40 -13.17 7.17
CA HIS A 45 2.68 -14.60 6.99
C HIS A 45 3.33 -14.85 5.63
N VAL A 46 4.16 -15.89 5.53
CA VAL A 46 4.86 -16.25 4.29
C VAL A 46 4.03 -17.12 3.35
N PRO A 47 4.29 -17.05 2.03
CA PRO A 47 5.10 -16.05 1.33
C PRO A 47 4.33 -14.71 1.17
N PRO A 48 5.04 -13.58 0.94
CA PRO A 48 4.38 -12.33 0.57
C PRO A 48 3.54 -12.48 -0.72
N PRO A 49 2.52 -11.64 -0.94
CA PRO A 49 1.72 -11.70 -2.16
C PRO A 49 2.59 -11.48 -3.41
N PRO A 50 2.17 -12.01 -4.57
CA PRO A 50 2.82 -11.72 -5.85
C PRO A 50 2.94 -10.21 -6.11
N PRO A 51 4.02 -9.72 -6.76
CA PRO A 51 4.25 -8.29 -7.00
C PRO A 51 3.13 -7.55 -7.74
N ASN A 52 2.37 -8.28 -8.57
CA ASN A 52 1.22 -7.75 -9.29
C ASN A 52 -0.08 -7.70 -8.45
N GLN A 53 0.00 -7.98 -7.15
CA GLN A 53 -1.11 -7.91 -6.19
C GLN A 53 -0.83 -6.99 -5.01
N VAL A 54 0.28 -6.24 -5.05
CA VAL A 54 0.64 -5.27 -4.01
C VAL A 54 0.73 -3.90 -4.68
N ILE A 55 0.28 -2.85 -4.02
CA ILE A 55 0.51 -1.47 -4.48
C ILE A 55 1.27 -0.73 -3.38
N HIS A 56 2.40 -0.14 -3.73
CA HIS A 56 3.07 0.81 -2.85
C HIS A 56 2.31 2.13 -2.86
N VAL A 57 1.89 2.62 -1.70
CA VAL A 57 1.13 3.86 -1.58
C VAL A 57 1.97 4.89 -0.84
N ILE A 58 2.10 6.08 -1.44
CA ILE A 58 2.72 7.25 -0.84
C ILE A 58 1.70 8.39 -0.88
N LEU A 59 1.22 8.81 0.28
CA LEU A 59 0.27 9.91 0.45
C LEU A 59 0.98 11.27 0.47
N ASP A 60 0.27 12.31 0.04
CA ASP A 60 0.77 13.70 0.16
C ASP A 60 0.68 14.21 1.61
N GLU A 61 -0.34 13.76 2.34
CA GLU A 61 -0.60 14.09 3.74
C GLU A 61 -0.77 12.79 4.53
N PRO A 62 -0.17 12.66 5.72
CA PRO A 62 -0.30 11.44 6.53
C PRO A 62 -1.73 11.25 7.01
N VAL A 63 -2.15 9.99 7.13
CA VAL A 63 -3.47 9.60 7.65
C VAL A 63 -3.33 8.96 9.03
N HIS A 64 -4.32 9.19 9.89
CA HIS A 64 -4.37 8.55 11.21
C HIS A 64 -4.54 7.04 11.05
N PHE A 65 -3.84 6.26 11.86
CA PHE A 65 -3.81 4.80 11.76
C PHE A 65 -5.17 4.13 11.89
N GLU A 66 -6.09 4.71 12.68
CA GLU A 66 -7.45 4.18 12.82
C GLU A 66 -8.18 4.07 11.47
N VAL A 67 -7.95 5.01 10.54
CA VAL A 67 -8.60 5.01 9.22
C VAL A 67 -8.18 3.78 8.41
N ILE A 68 -6.90 3.39 8.54
CA ILE A 68 -6.32 2.29 7.76
C ILE A 68 -6.35 0.93 8.49
N SER A 69 -6.99 0.88 9.66
CA SER A 69 -7.10 -0.34 10.48
C SER A 69 -8.06 -1.38 9.88
N PHE A 70 -8.93 -0.96 8.95
CA PHE A 70 -9.88 -1.82 8.24
C PHE A 70 -9.70 -1.69 6.73
N ALA A 71 -10.62 -2.27 5.96
CA ALA A 71 -10.66 -2.04 4.53
C ALA A 71 -10.81 -0.54 4.25
N ILE A 72 -10.09 -0.06 3.25
CA ILE A 72 -10.06 1.34 2.84
C ILE A 72 -10.26 1.46 1.34
N TRP A 73 -10.75 2.62 0.94
CA TRP A 73 -10.60 3.12 -0.41
C TRP A 73 -9.39 4.05 -0.49
N ILE A 74 -8.51 3.79 -1.47
CA ILE A 74 -7.48 4.75 -1.89
C ILE A 74 -7.95 5.37 -3.19
N THR A 75 -7.92 6.70 -3.27
CA THR A 75 -7.91 7.39 -4.55
C THR A 75 -6.49 7.88 -4.79
N GLY A 76 -5.95 7.76 -6.01
CA GLY A 76 -4.56 8.16 -6.29
C GLY A 76 -4.19 8.06 -7.76
N ILE A 77 -3.01 8.56 -8.11
CA ILE A 77 -2.45 8.40 -9.46
C ILE A 77 -1.65 7.11 -9.53
N LEU A 78 -2.04 6.20 -10.44
CA LEU A 78 -1.33 4.93 -10.64
C LEU A 78 -0.11 5.09 -11.56
N GLU A 79 1.01 4.59 -11.09
CA GLU A 79 2.24 4.35 -11.83
C GLU A 79 2.50 2.84 -11.94
N ILE A 80 3.12 2.42 -13.05
CA ILE A 80 3.50 1.03 -13.29
C ILE A 80 5.00 1.00 -13.58
N GLY A 81 5.72 0.17 -12.85
CA GLY A 81 7.16 0.03 -12.91
C GLY A 81 7.62 -1.23 -12.21
N ASP A 82 8.89 -1.28 -11.83
CA ASP A 82 9.42 -2.30 -10.94
C ASP A 82 9.96 -1.58 -9.71
N TYR A 83 9.34 -1.83 -8.56
CA TYR A 83 9.66 -1.19 -7.29
C TYR A 83 10.06 -2.26 -6.28
N PHE A 84 11.10 -1.96 -5.51
CA PHE A 84 11.63 -2.83 -4.46
C PHE A 84 11.57 -2.09 -3.14
N LEU A 85 10.99 -2.75 -2.13
CA LEU A 85 10.81 -2.22 -0.79
C LEU A 85 11.50 -3.16 0.18
N GLU A 86 12.52 -2.64 0.89
CA GLU A 86 13.19 -3.38 1.95
C GLU A 86 12.21 -3.59 3.11
N GLY A 87 12.14 -4.83 3.60
CA GLY A 87 11.30 -5.17 4.73
C GLY A 87 11.83 -4.56 6.03
N GLY A 88 11.02 -3.70 6.67
CA GLY A 88 11.29 -3.19 8.03
C GLY A 88 10.92 -4.20 9.13
N SER A 89 10.95 -3.79 10.39
CA SER A 89 10.41 -4.58 11.50
C SER A 89 8.89 -4.45 11.60
N ASP A 90 8.21 -5.50 12.07
CA ASP A 90 6.84 -5.40 12.57
C ASP A 90 6.80 -5.02 14.06
N ASP A 91 5.61 -4.74 14.58
CA ASP A 91 5.35 -4.33 15.97
C ASP A 91 5.80 -5.38 17.02
N TYR A 92 6.10 -6.61 16.58
CA TYR A 92 6.61 -7.70 17.42
C TYR A 92 8.13 -7.89 17.28
N GLY A 93 8.81 -7.02 16.53
CA GLY A 93 10.24 -7.09 16.26
C GLY A 93 10.63 -8.20 15.27
N GLN A 94 9.67 -8.77 14.53
CA GLN A 94 9.96 -9.70 13.45
C GLN A 94 10.26 -8.93 12.16
N MET A 95 11.24 -9.40 11.40
CA MET A 95 11.55 -8.83 10.09
C MET A 95 10.39 -9.09 9.13
N ARG A 96 9.85 -8.02 8.56
CA ARG A 96 9.00 -8.10 7.37
C ARG A 96 9.87 -8.51 6.18
N TYR A 97 9.26 -9.18 5.21
CA TYR A 97 9.97 -9.61 4.01
C TYR A 97 10.11 -8.45 3.03
N ASP A 98 11.24 -8.45 2.32
CA ASP A 98 11.41 -7.61 1.13
C ASP A 98 10.24 -7.84 0.17
N THR A 99 9.68 -6.76 -0.32
CA THR A 99 8.51 -6.78 -1.19
C THR A 99 8.84 -6.12 -2.51
N GLU A 100 8.65 -6.88 -3.58
CA GLU A 100 8.61 -6.34 -4.94
C GLU A 100 7.17 -5.98 -5.29
N THR A 101 6.97 -4.85 -5.96
CA THR A 101 5.67 -4.48 -6.53
C THR A 101 5.83 -3.87 -7.91
N SER A 102 4.85 -4.12 -8.78
CA SER A 102 4.78 -3.48 -10.09
C SER A 102 3.99 -2.16 -10.09
N TYR A 103 3.47 -1.73 -8.93
CA TYR A 103 2.52 -0.62 -8.82
C TYR A 103 2.92 0.35 -7.71
N LEU A 104 2.97 1.63 -8.08
CA LEU A 104 3.07 2.74 -7.15
C LEU A 104 1.84 3.62 -7.31
N MET A 105 1.26 4.05 -6.20
CA MET A 105 0.19 5.02 -6.17
C MET A 105 0.63 6.24 -5.36
N ARG A 106 0.58 7.41 -6.00
CA ARG A 106 0.96 8.68 -5.39
C ARG A 106 -0.22 9.59 -5.19
N GLY A 107 -0.17 10.26 -4.03
CA GLY A 107 -0.98 11.41 -3.69
C GLY A 107 -2.46 11.09 -3.57
N LEU A 108 -3.19 11.97 -2.88
CA LEU A 108 -4.63 11.92 -2.64
C LEU A 108 -5.10 11.11 -1.42
N SER A 109 -6.42 10.92 -1.31
CA SER A 109 -7.15 10.66 -0.08
C SER A 109 -7.38 9.18 0.23
N VAL A 110 -7.43 8.89 1.51
CA VAL A 110 -7.89 7.62 2.08
C VAL A 110 -9.28 7.81 2.68
N GLU A 111 -10.19 6.89 2.38
CA GLU A 111 -11.53 6.85 2.96
C GLU A 111 -11.77 5.45 3.56
N GLU A 112 -12.58 5.37 4.62
CA GLU A 112 -13.07 4.07 5.11
C GLU A 112 -13.90 3.38 4.02
N TYR A 113 -13.79 2.05 3.95
CA TYR A 113 -14.59 1.24 3.04
C TYR A 113 -16.01 1.04 3.63
N ASP A 114 -17.03 1.37 2.84
CA ASP A 114 -18.46 1.32 3.19
C ASP A 114 -19.16 -0.01 2.87
#